data_AF-A0AAW6XYM9-F1
#
_entry.id   AF-A0AAW6XYM9-F1
#
_cell.length_a   1.000
_cell.length_b   1.000
_cell.length_c   1.000
_cell.angle_alpha   90.00
_cell.angle_beta   90.00
_cell.angle_gamma   90.00
#
_symmetry.space_group_name_H-M   'P 1'
#
loop_
_entity.id
_entity.type
_entity.pdbx_description
1 polymer ?
#
loop_
_entity_poly.entity_id
_entity_poly.type
_entity_poly.pdbx_seq_one_letter_code
_entity_poly.pdbx_strand_id
1 'polypeptide(L)' 'AGVPVQVVNSIPENTALLVKPGALALKYKQRPTIETERVPGKRLNRVWFHSKYAAARRDDNGVLVITHKAPGTAA' A
#
# COMPACT_ATOMS: atom_id res chain seq x y z
N ALA A 1 13.21 -23.39 7.77
CA ALA A 1 13.37 -22.01 7.26
C ALA A 1 12.14 -21.21 7.66
N GLY A 2 12.31 -20.02 8.24
CA GLY A 2 11.20 -19.20 8.75
C GLY A 2 10.56 -18.32 7.68
N VAL A 3 9.34 -17.83 7.95
CA VAL A 3 8.66 -16.81 7.14
C VAL A 3 8.98 -15.43 7.72
N PRO A 4 9.45 -14.45 6.92
CA PRO A 4 9.68 -13.10 7.42
C PRO A 4 8.35 -12.45 7.80
N VAL A 5 8.27 -11.89 9.00
CA VAL A 5 7.06 -11.24 9.53
C VAL A 5 7.34 -9.75 9.69
N GLN A 6 6.43 -8.92 9.20
CA GLN A 6 6.47 -7.48 9.40
C GLN A 6 5.14 -7.03 10.03
N VAL A 7 5.23 -6.31 11.15
CA VAL A 7 4.06 -5.71 11.81
C VAL A 7 3.91 -4.29 11.29
N VAL A 8 2.74 -3.97 10.74
CA VAL A 8 2.43 -2.66 10.15
C VAL A 8 1.04 -2.20 10.56
N ASN A 9 0.88 -0.89 10.74
CA ASN A 9 -0.40 -0.27 11.11
C ASN A 9 -1.35 -0.06 9.92
N SER A 10 -0.91 -0.39 8.70
CA SER A 10 -1.69 -0.19 7.47
C SER A 10 -2.65 -1.33 7.15
N ILE A 11 -2.59 -2.44 7.90
CA ILE A 11 -3.48 -3.59 7.74
C ILE A 11 -4.63 -3.44 8.75
N PRO A 12 -5.89 -3.71 8.36
CA PRO A 12 -7.01 -3.68 9.28
C PRO A 12 -6.79 -4.55 10.51
N GLU A 13 -7.36 -4.14 11.64
CA GLU A 13 -7.29 -4.92 12.88
C GLU A 13 -7.78 -6.35 12.68
N ASN A 14 -7.22 -7.29 13.46
CA ASN A 14 -7.51 -8.73 13.40
C ASN A 14 -7.29 -9.36 12.02
N THR A 15 -6.57 -8.69 11.12
CA THR A 15 -6.25 -9.22 9.79
C THR A 15 -4.76 -9.45 9.66
N ALA A 16 -4.40 -10.60 9.11
CA ALA A 16 -3.04 -10.94 8.70
C ALA A 16 -3.01 -11.23 7.20
N LEU A 17 -1.90 -10.86 6.56
CA LEU A 17 -1.66 -11.10 5.14
C LEU A 17 -0.42 -11.99 4.99
N LEU A 18 -0.59 -13.14 4.34
CA LEU A 18 0.52 -13.97 3.90
C LEU A 18 0.66 -13.80 2.39
N VAL A 19 1.82 -13.29 1.97
CA VAL A 19 2.07 -12.91 0.58
C VAL A 19 3.31 -13.62 0.07
N LYS A 20 3.16 -14.37 -1.02
CA LYS A 20 4.29 -14.95 -1.74
C LYS A 20 5.05 -13.85 -2.51
N PRO A 21 6.39 -13.90 -2.57
CA PRO A 21 7.17 -12.96 -3.40
C PRO A 21 6.62 -12.88 -4.83
N GLY A 22 6.33 -11.66 -5.29
CA GLY A 22 5.80 -11.39 -6.64
C GLY A 22 4.28 -11.50 -6.81
N ALA A 23 3.53 -11.89 -5.78
CA ALA A 23 2.07 -11.99 -5.83
C ALA A 23 1.36 -10.62 -5.86
N LEU A 24 1.99 -9.59 -5.29
CA LEU A 24 1.55 -8.20 -5.36
C LEU A 24 2.42 -7.43 -6.36
N ALA A 25 1.80 -6.57 -7.15
CA ALA A 25 2.50 -5.72 -8.10
C ALA A 25 2.03 -4.26 -8.01
N LEU A 26 3.00 -3.35 -8.12
CA LEU A 26 2.75 -1.93 -8.33
C LEU A 26 3.07 -1.60 -9.79
N LYS A 27 2.07 -1.14 -10.55
CA LYS A 27 2.24 -0.74 -11.95
C LYS A 27 2.18 0.78 -12.05
N TYR A 28 3.28 1.40 -12.42
CA TYR A 28 3.32 2.83 -12.71
C TYR A 28 2.77 3.09 -14.11
N LYS A 29 1.74 3.93 -14.22
CA LYS A 29 1.25 4.45 -15.51
C LYS A 29 2.20 5.50 -16.06
N GLN A 30 2.80 6.28 -15.17
CA GLN A 30 3.76 7.33 -15.48
C GLN A 30 4.84 7.32 -14.40
N ARG A 31 6.09 7.62 -14.78
CA ARG A 31 7.17 7.83 -13.80
C ARG A 31 6.79 8.98 -12.85
N PRO A 32 7.07 8.87 -11.55
CA PRO A 32 6.80 9.96 -10.62
C PRO A 32 7.53 11.24 -11.05
N THR A 33 6.85 12.38 -11.02
CA THR A 33 7.42 13.69 -11.32
C THR A 33 7.31 14.61 -10.11
N ILE A 34 8.32 15.47 -9.96
CA ILE A 34 8.36 16.52 -8.94
C ILE A 34 8.30 17.85 -9.67
N GLU A 35 7.29 18.64 -9.35
CA GLU A 35 7.10 19.98 -9.91
C GLU A 35 7.16 21.00 -8.78
N THR A 36 7.89 22.09 -8.99
CA THR A 36 7.97 23.17 -8.01
C THR A 36 7.33 24.41 -8.62
N GLU A 37 6.33 24.94 -7.94
CA GLU A 37 5.56 26.10 -8.38
C GLU A 37 5.72 27.23 -7.36
N ARG A 38 6.03 28.45 -7.84
CA ARG A 38 6.04 29.64 -6.99
C ARG A 38 4.62 30.16 -6.84
N VAL A 39 4.16 30.29 -5.60
CA VAL A 39 2.80 30.76 -5.34
C VAL A 39 2.73 32.29 -5.55
N PRO A 40 1.88 32.79 -6.47
CA PRO A 40 1.75 34.23 -6.70
C PRO A 40 1.31 34.96 -5.42
N GLY A 41 1.92 36.10 -5.12
CA GLY A 41 1.58 36.90 -3.94
C GLY A 41 2.08 36.35 -2.60
N LYS A 42 2.80 35.23 -2.57
CA LYS A 42 3.44 34.69 -1.36
C LYS A 42 4.93 34.43 -1.60
N ARG A 43 5.77 34.60 -0.56
CA ARG A 43 7.18 34.18 -0.58
C ARG A 43 7.31 32.68 -0.28
N LEU A 44 6.53 31.85 -0.98
CA LEU A 44 6.44 30.41 -0.76
C LEU A 44 6.51 29.66 -2.08
N ASN A 45 7.20 28.53 -2.07
CA ASN A 45 7.21 27.56 -3.15
C ASN A 45 6.38 26.34 -2.73
N ARG A 46 5.51 25.89 -3.61
CA ARG A 46 4.78 24.64 -3.45
C ARG A 46 5.48 23.56 -4.26
N VAL A 47 5.76 22.44 -3.62
CA VAL A 47 6.32 21.26 -4.28
C VAL A 47 5.19 20.25 -4.45
N TRP A 48 4.93 19.89 -5.70
CA TRP A 48 3.96 18.88 -6.08
C TRP A 48 4.69 17.59 -6.41
N PHE A 49 4.23 16.48 -5.82
CA PHE A 49 4.67 15.14 -6.16
C PHE A 49 3.55 14.41 -6.90
N HIS A 50 3.73 14.20 -8.20
CA HIS A 50 2.77 13.48 -9.02
C HIS A 50 3.22 12.04 -9.18
N SER A 51 2.44 11.11 -8.63
CA SER A 51 2.64 9.68 -8.89
C SER A 51 1.34 9.06 -9.39
N LYS A 52 1.42 8.39 -10.55
CA LYS A 52 0.29 7.66 -11.14
C LYS A 52 0.63 6.18 -11.16
N TYR A 53 0.08 5.45 -10.20
CA TYR A 53 0.28 4.01 -10.09
C TYR A 53 -1.05 3.29 -9.84
N ALA A 54 -1.05 1.99 -10.14
CA ALA A 54 -2.09 1.05 -9.77
C ALA A 54 -1.46 -0.07 -8.94
N ALA A 55 -2.03 -0.34 -7.78
CA ALA A 55 -1.71 -1.53 -6.99
C ALA A 55 -2.71 -2.63 -7.36
N ALA A 56 -2.21 -3.83 -7.67
CA ALA A 56 -3.06 -4.96 -8.00
C ALA A 56 -2.44 -6.27 -7.49
N ARG A 57 -3.30 -7.25 -7.23
CA ARG A 57 -2.89 -8.65 -7.10
C ARG A 57 -2.51 -9.13 -8.49
N ARG A 58 -1.28 -9.60 -8.64
CA ARG A 58 -0.78 -10.20 -9.87
C ARG A 58 -1.12 -11.69 -9.93
N ASP A 59 -1.10 -12.34 -8.78
CA ASP A 59 -1.42 -13.75 -8.60
C ASP A 59 -2.28 -13.89 -7.34
N ASP A 60 -3.55 -14.22 -7.52
CA ASP A 60 -4.49 -14.40 -6.41
C ASP A 60 -4.17 -15.64 -5.58
N ASN A 61 -3.53 -16.67 -6.17
CA ASN A 61 -3.12 -17.87 -5.43
C ASN A 61 -1.92 -17.59 -4.50
N GLY A 62 -1.23 -16.47 -4.70
CA GLY A 62 -0.08 -16.06 -3.90
C GLY A 62 -0.43 -15.16 -2.71
N VAL A 63 -1.72 -14.85 -2.48
CA VAL A 63 -2.18 -13.95 -1.41
C VAL A 63 -3.23 -14.66 -0.55
N LEU A 64 -2.91 -14.85 0.72
CA LEU A 64 -3.86 -15.34 1.72
C LEU A 64 -4.20 -14.22 2.71
N VAL A 65 -5.49 -13.97 2.88
CA VAL A 65 -6.03 -13.03 3.87
C VAL A 65 -6.62 -13.85 5.01
N ILE A 66 -6.09 -13.65 6.21
CA ILE A 66 -6.57 -14.29 7.43
C ILE A 66 -7.25 -13.21 8.25
N THR A 67 -8.58 -13.24 8.34
CA THR A 67 -9.33 -12.34 9.20
C THR A 67 -9.86 -13.12 10.39
N HIS A 68 -9.38 -12.77 11.57
CA HIS A 68 -9.91 -13.31 12.81
C HIS A 68 -11.15 -12.53 13.21
N LYS A 69 -12.19 -13.25 13.60
CA LYS A 69 -13.34 -12.64 14.27
C LYS A 69 -12.87 -12.10 15.61
N ALA A 70 -13.22 -10.86 15.94
CA ALA A 70 -12.92 -10.31 17.25
C ALA A 70 -13.50 -11.24 18.33
N PRO A 71 -12.75 -11.56 19.41
CA PRO A 71 -13.26 -12.40 20.47
C PRO A 71 -14.49 -11.73 21.09
N GLY A 72 -15.69 -12.32 20.89
CA GLY A 72 -16.94 -11.85 21.49
C GLY A 72 -18.15 -11.70 20.57
N THR A 73 -18.01 -11.78 19.24
CA THR A 73 -19.19 -11.86 18.36
C THR A 73 -19.53 -13.33 18.09
N ALA A 74 -20.64 -13.83 18.65
CA ALA A 74 -21.21 -15.13 18.30
C ALA A 74 -21.62 -15.17 16.81
N ALA A 75 -21.64 -16.36 16.22
CA ALA A 75 -22.03 -16.58 14.82
C ALA A 75 -23.50 -16.20 14.57
#